data_AF-A0A933DJP8-F1
#
_entry.id   AF-A0A933DJP8-F1
#
_cell.length_a   1.000
_cell.length_b   1.000
_cell.length_c   1.000
_cell.angle_alpha   90.00
_cell.angle_beta   90.00
_cell.angle_gamma   90.00
#
_symmetry.space_group_name_H-M   'P 1'
#
loop_
_entity.id
_entity.type
_entity.pdbx_description
1 polymer ?
#
loop_
_entity_poly.entity_id
_entity_poly.type
_entity_poly.pdbx_seq_one_letter_code
_entity_poly.pdbx_strand_id
1 'polypeptide(L)'
;MFYRTTFFLFSFFISQQANAGFSPEQNLNYLKATLEGSAAAGAGSPKIAAPYAARQEKDALGRTVSPRTKALYDQTLASLGGRQLAPLEKDFILTILNSPELDYGPFKNRVGLIRYFHGAGVRIKEQNSGLTETDLWRLINAVRAAAQAYRIPPAIVMCLTFRESSFDPEASAWTTSAKGIGQLTNPAVEETIKLYHRHPDLKASTLLYAQLLGAKMPDQLEPAPEVDRLNKEIRALKTRKAAAAIIKQKEEEKRRVIASYKDQPGHIFNLETNFGLASAYLAYLRYHRLKEVSGETRGWLTAIAAYNQGLGIANELVRDVFGAQNYNSQSVEAIFTPQHAGYLSIPKARQEEMLGEVLSVYRCSAP
;
A
#
# COMPACT_ATOMS: atom_id res chain seq x y z
N MET A 1 12.14 19.34 24.46
CA MET A 1 11.24 20.37 24.99
C MET A 1 9.83 19.79 24.94
N PHE A 2 9.20 19.63 26.09
CA PHE A 2 7.90 18.96 26.29
C PHE A 2 6.71 19.91 26.08
N TYR A 3 5.50 19.32 26.01
CA TYR A 3 4.13 19.89 26.09
C TYR A 3 3.43 20.18 24.74
N ARG A 4 2.11 20.00 24.54
CA ARG A 4 0.96 19.48 25.31
C ARG A 4 -0.17 19.26 24.29
N THR A 5 -0.98 18.21 24.44
CA THR A 5 -2.16 17.95 23.60
C THR A 5 -3.41 18.48 24.30
N THR A 6 -4.20 19.32 23.63
CA THR A 6 -5.50 19.81 24.13
C THR A 6 -6.60 19.30 23.19
N PHE A 7 -7.57 18.59 23.76
CA PHE A 7 -8.79 18.12 23.10
C PHE A 7 -9.83 19.25 23.03
N PHE A 8 -10.52 19.39 21.90
CA PHE A 8 -11.82 20.07 21.83
C PHE A 8 -12.82 19.24 21.01
N LEU A 9 -13.98 18.97 21.62
CA LEU A 9 -15.20 18.42 21.04
C LEU A 9 -16.04 19.57 20.46
N PHE A 10 -16.62 19.42 19.26
CA PHE A 10 -17.94 20.00 18.94
C PHE A 10 -18.60 19.30 17.74
N SER A 11 -19.93 19.21 17.80
CA SER A 11 -20.83 18.40 16.98
C SER A 11 -21.38 19.10 15.73
N PHE A 12 -21.58 18.28 14.68
CA PHE A 12 -22.62 18.23 13.62
C PHE A 12 -23.31 19.48 13.05
N PHE A 13 -23.26 19.60 11.71
CA PHE A 13 -24.42 19.86 10.83
C PHE A 13 -24.25 19.05 9.52
N ILE A 14 -25.30 18.34 9.08
CA ILE A 14 -25.37 17.59 7.82
C ILE A 14 -26.01 18.48 6.76
N SER A 15 -25.41 18.57 5.57
CA SER A 15 -26.14 18.89 4.34
C SER A 15 -25.85 17.80 3.31
N GLN A 16 -26.92 17.14 2.83
CA GLN A 16 -26.86 16.11 1.80
C GLN A 16 -26.66 16.77 0.43
N GLN A 17 -25.57 16.42 -0.24
CA GLN A 17 -25.52 16.39 -1.70
C GLN A 17 -24.98 15.02 -2.13
N ALA A 18 -25.64 14.44 -3.12
CA ALA A 18 -25.43 13.09 -3.62
C ALA A 18 -23.99 12.92 -4.14
N ASN A 19 -23.20 12.12 -3.42
CA ASN A 19 -21.86 11.72 -3.82
C ASN A 19 -21.94 10.40 -4.60
N ALA A 20 -21.25 10.32 -5.74
CA ALA A 20 -20.94 9.07 -6.45
C ALA A 20 -19.84 8.25 -5.72
N GLY A 21 -19.81 8.32 -4.38
CA GLY A 21 -18.98 7.49 -3.52
C GLY A 21 -19.88 6.52 -2.78
N PHE A 22 -19.48 5.26 -2.71
CA PHE A 22 -20.30 4.25 -2.05
C PHE A 22 -20.39 4.54 -0.56
N SER A 23 -21.60 4.55 -0.01
CA SER A 23 -21.80 4.62 1.44
C SER A 23 -21.26 3.36 2.11
N PRO A 24 -20.93 3.39 3.42
CA PRO A 24 -20.56 2.19 4.18
C PRO A 24 -21.59 1.06 4.03
N GLU A 25 -22.88 1.39 3.94
CA GLU A 25 -23.96 0.43 3.72
C GLU A 25 -23.91 -0.21 2.32
N GLN A 26 -23.66 0.59 1.28
CA GLN A 26 -23.48 0.06 -0.07
C GLN A 26 -22.23 -0.83 -0.18
N ASN A 27 -21.17 -0.50 0.57
CA ASN A 27 -19.97 -1.33 0.66
C ASN A 27 -20.28 -2.66 1.36
N LEU A 28 -20.99 -2.62 2.48
CA LEU A 28 -21.39 -3.81 3.22
C LEU A 28 -22.30 -4.72 2.38
N ASN A 29 -23.24 -4.17 1.60
CA ASN A 29 -24.11 -4.94 0.72
C ASN A 29 -23.33 -5.59 -0.43
N TYR A 30 -22.39 -4.87 -1.05
CA TYR A 30 -21.49 -5.44 -2.05
C TYR A 30 -20.65 -6.60 -1.48
N LEU A 31 -20.10 -6.43 -0.28
CA LEU A 31 -19.30 -7.45 0.39
C LEU A 31 -20.13 -8.68 0.76
N LYS A 32 -21.35 -8.49 1.28
CA LYS A 32 -22.28 -9.59 1.55
C LYS A 32 -22.59 -10.38 0.29
N ALA A 33 -22.95 -9.71 -0.81
CA ALA A 33 -23.20 -10.37 -2.08
C ALA A 33 -21.97 -11.14 -2.60
N THR A 34 -20.78 -10.57 -2.42
CA THR A 34 -19.51 -11.20 -2.83
C THR A 34 -19.19 -12.42 -1.96
N LEU A 35 -19.36 -12.33 -0.64
CA LEU A 35 -19.12 -13.43 0.30
C LEU A 35 -20.16 -14.56 0.13
N GLU A 36 -21.44 -14.22 -0.07
CA GLU A 36 -22.52 -15.17 -0.31
C GLU A 36 -22.36 -15.88 -1.66
N GLY A 37 -21.99 -15.15 -2.72
CA GLY A 37 -21.64 -15.74 -4.01
C GLY A 37 -20.40 -16.64 -3.95
N SER A 38 -19.44 -16.30 -3.07
CA SER A 38 -18.22 -17.10 -2.84
C SER A 38 -18.48 -18.33 -1.96
N ALA A 39 -19.47 -18.30 -1.05
CA ALA A 39 -19.85 -19.44 -0.22
C ALA A 39 -20.67 -20.48 -0.99
N ALA A 40 -21.43 -20.06 -2.01
CA ALA A 40 -22.11 -20.95 -2.95
C ALA A 40 -21.12 -21.63 -3.93
N ALA A 41 -19.96 -21.01 -4.16
CA ALA A 41 -18.83 -21.63 -4.86
C ALA A 41 -17.95 -22.37 -3.83
N GLY A 42 -18.33 -23.61 -3.51
CA GLY A 42 -17.59 -24.45 -2.54
C GLY A 42 -16.07 -24.41 -2.74
N ALA A 43 -15.32 -24.50 -1.63
CA ALA A 43 -13.86 -24.41 -1.51
C ALA A 43 -13.09 -25.06 -2.67
N GLY A 44 -12.94 -24.28 -3.72
CA GLY A 44 -12.09 -24.51 -4.84
C GLY A 44 -11.69 -23.12 -5.26
N SER A 45 -10.38 -22.85 -5.24
CA SER A 45 -9.82 -21.72 -5.97
C SER A 45 -10.56 -21.62 -7.31
N PRO A 46 -11.02 -20.43 -7.76
CA PRO A 46 -11.64 -20.32 -9.07
C PRO A 46 -10.72 -21.08 -10.02
N LYS A 47 -11.23 -22.18 -10.60
CA LYS A 47 -10.51 -22.90 -11.63
C LYS A 47 -10.24 -21.81 -12.66
N ILE A 48 -9.01 -21.31 -12.69
CA ILE A 48 -8.52 -20.50 -13.79
C ILE A 48 -8.83 -21.38 -14.97
N ALA A 49 -9.84 -21.02 -15.75
CA ALA A 49 -10.18 -21.76 -16.94
C ALA A 49 -8.86 -21.85 -17.70
N ALA A 50 -8.34 -23.07 -17.83
CA ALA A 50 -7.12 -23.30 -18.60
C ALA A 50 -7.36 -22.60 -19.93
N PRO A 51 -6.53 -21.61 -20.31
CA PRO A 51 -6.80 -20.86 -21.51
C PRO A 51 -6.91 -21.86 -22.64
N TYR A 52 -7.99 -21.71 -23.40
CA TYR A 52 -8.21 -22.29 -24.73
C TYR A 52 -6.86 -22.46 -25.42
N ALA A 53 -6.59 -23.64 -25.98
CA ALA A 53 -5.30 -24.04 -26.57
C ALA A 53 -4.94 -23.20 -27.81
N ALA A 54 -4.75 -21.90 -27.63
CA ALA A 54 -4.07 -20.99 -28.54
C ALA A 54 -2.57 -21.22 -28.36
N ARG A 55 -1.83 -21.12 -29.46
CA ARG A 55 -0.37 -21.28 -29.51
C ARG A 55 0.29 -20.63 -28.29
N GLN A 56 0.93 -21.45 -27.49
CA GLN A 56 1.67 -21.05 -26.30
C GLN A 56 3.01 -20.46 -26.76
N GLU A 57 3.27 -19.20 -26.43
CA GLU A 57 4.53 -18.52 -26.78
C GLU A 57 5.49 -18.51 -25.58
N LYS A 58 6.76 -18.23 -25.83
CA LYS A 58 7.77 -18.09 -24.76
C LYS A 58 8.03 -16.62 -24.45
N ASP A 59 7.98 -16.24 -23.18
CA ASP A 59 8.38 -14.91 -22.72
C ASP A 59 9.91 -14.75 -22.71
N ALA A 60 10.41 -13.57 -22.32
CA ALA A 60 11.85 -13.28 -22.25
C ALA A 60 12.61 -14.06 -21.18
N LEU A 61 11.93 -14.90 -20.40
CA LEU A 61 12.50 -15.81 -19.40
C LEU A 61 12.27 -17.29 -19.79
N GLY A 62 11.76 -17.57 -20.99
CA GLY A 62 11.52 -18.93 -21.48
C GLY A 62 10.28 -19.60 -20.90
N ARG A 63 9.41 -18.86 -20.20
CA ARG A 63 8.15 -19.37 -19.66
C ARG A 63 7.04 -19.29 -20.68
N THR A 64 6.08 -20.19 -20.55
CA THR A 64 4.94 -20.25 -21.46
C THR A 64 3.93 -19.16 -21.13
N VAL A 65 3.58 -18.31 -22.10
CA VAL A 65 2.61 -17.21 -21.97
C VAL A 65 1.63 -17.18 -23.14
N SER A 66 0.50 -16.48 -22.96
CA SER A 66 -0.44 -16.24 -24.06
C SER A 66 0.14 -15.29 -25.11
N PRO A 67 -0.25 -15.39 -26.40
CA PRO A 67 0.19 -14.44 -27.43
C PRO A 67 -0.15 -12.98 -27.09
N ARG A 68 -1.30 -12.73 -26.45
CA ARG A 68 -1.69 -11.39 -25.96
C ARG A 68 -0.72 -10.89 -24.89
N THR A 69 -0.35 -11.72 -23.93
CA THR A 69 0.64 -11.37 -22.89
C THR A 69 1.98 -11.05 -23.55
N LYS A 70 2.45 -11.89 -24.47
CA LYS A 70 3.73 -11.66 -25.15
C LYS A 70 3.72 -10.36 -25.95
N ALA A 71 2.67 -10.10 -26.72
CA ALA A 71 2.53 -8.84 -27.46
C ALA A 71 2.55 -7.61 -26.55
N LEU A 72 1.83 -7.65 -25.42
CA LEU A 72 1.84 -6.56 -24.43
C LEU A 72 3.21 -6.39 -23.78
N TYR A 73 3.90 -7.49 -23.49
CA TYR A 73 5.24 -7.48 -22.92
C TYR A 73 6.26 -6.89 -23.90
N ASP A 74 6.25 -7.33 -25.16
CA ASP A 74 7.13 -6.82 -26.20
C ASP A 74 6.86 -5.34 -26.49
N GLN A 75 5.58 -4.91 -26.54
CA GLN A 75 5.19 -3.50 -26.64
C GLN A 75 5.70 -2.69 -25.45
N THR A 76 5.59 -3.25 -24.25
CA THR A 76 6.08 -2.64 -23.03
C THR A 76 7.59 -2.46 -23.12
N LEU A 77 8.36 -3.51 -23.41
CA LEU A 77 9.81 -3.45 -23.59
C LEU A 77 10.24 -2.44 -24.66
N ALA A 78 9.55 -2.40 -25.80
CA ALA A 78 9.81 -1.41 -26.84
C ALA A 78 9.62 0.02 -26.32
N SER A 79 8.59 0.26 -25.52
CA SER A 79 8.35 1.57 -24.88
C SER A 79 9.37 1.93 -23.80
N LEU A 80 10.15 0.96 -23.30
CA LEU A 80 11.22 1.20 -22.32
C LEU A 80 12.54 1.67 -22.96
N GLY A 81 12.57 1.91 -24.28
CA GLY A 81 13.70 2.54 -24.96
C GLY A 81 14.96 1.68 -25.03
N GLY A 82 14.82 0.34 -25.06
CA GLY A 82 15.94 -0.58 -25.20
C GLY A 82 16.76 -0.82 -23.92
N ARG A 83 16.30 -0.36 -22.75
CA ARG A 83 16.94 -0.67 -21.46
C ARG A 83 16.96 -2.19 -21.22
N GLN A 84 18.12 -2.71 -20.83
CA GLN A 84 18.21 -4.07 -20.31
C GLN A 84 17.60 -4.12 -18.90
N LEU A 85 16.52 -4.88 -18.76
CA LEU A 85 15.88 -5.14 -17.47
C LEU A 85 16.60 -6.27 -16.73
N ALA A 86 16.72 -6.12 -15.41
CA ALA A 86 17.12 -7.23 -14.53
C ALA A 86 16.07 -8.35 -14.55
N PRO A 87 16.44 -9.62 -14.28
CA PRO A 87 15.49 -10.74 -14.20
C PRO A 87 14.27 -10.43 -13.34
N LEU A 88 14.47 -9.90 -12.12
CA LEU A 88 13.38 -9.61 -11.20
C LEU A 88 12.44 -8.48 -11.68
N GLU A 89 12.97 -7.51 -12.45
CA GLU A 89 12.15 -6.48 -13.10
C GLU A 89 11.29 -7.09 -14.22
N LYS A 90 11.82 -8.05 -14.99
CA LYS A 90 11.04 -8.77 -16.01
C LYS A 90 9.91 -9.57 -15.38
N ASP A 91 10.20 -10.26 -14.27
CA ASP A 91 9.19 -11.01 -13.52
C ASP A 91 8.08 -10.14 -12.98
N PHE A 92 8.43 -9.00 -12.41
CA PHE A 92 7.46 -8.02 -11.93
C PHE A 92 6.53 -7.55 -13.06
N ILE A 93 7.09 -7.16 -14.20
CA ILE A 93 6.32 -6.72 -15.38
C ILE A 93 5.40 -7.84 -15.87
N LEU A 94 5.93 -9.06 -16.03
CA LEU A 94 5.15 -10.21 -16.51
C LEU A 94 4.03 -10.57 -15.52
N THR A 95 4.29 -10.45 -14.23
CA THR A 95 3.29 -10.70 -13.19
C THR A 95 2.15 -9.68 -13.26
N ILE A 96 2.46 -8.39 -13.48
CA ILE A 96 1.44 -7.34 -13.71
C ILE A 96 0.66 -7.66 -14.99
N LEU A 97 1.31 -7.97 -16.11
CA LEU A 97 0.66 -8.25 -17.40
C LEU A 97 -0.18 -9.54 -17.39
N ASN A 98 0.15 -10.51 -16.55
CA ASN A 98 -0.61 -11.74 -16.40
C ASN A 98 -1.74 -11.64 -15.36
N SER A 99 -1.73 -10.60 -14.53
CA SER A 99 -2.83 -10.37 -13.60
C SER A 99 -4.12 -10.01 -14.34
N PRO A 100 -5.27 -10.60 -14.00
CA PRO A 100 -6.58 -10.19 -14.50
C PRO A 100 -6.80 -8.68 -14.45
N GLU A 101 -7.39 -8.15 -15.51
CA GLU A 101 -7.80 -6.74 -15.58
C GLU A 101 -8.84 -6.45 -14.50
N LEU A 102 -8.80 -5.23 -13.97
CA LEU A 102 -9.83 -4.71 -13.08
C LEU A 102 -10.62 -3.65 -13.84
N ASP A 103 -11.93 -3.56 -13.58
CA ASP A 103 -12.83 -2.63 -14.27
C ASP A 103 -12.53 -1.15 -13.95
N TYR A 104 -11.71 -0.90 -12.91
CA TYR A 104 -11.35 0.41 -12.42
C TYR A 104 -9.87 0.49 -12.00
N GLY A 105 -9.38 1.73 -11.93
CA GLY A 105 -8.03 2.02 -11.49
C GLY A 105 -6.94 1.57 -12.48
N PRO A 106 -5.67 1.67 -12.09
CA PRO A 106 -4.51 1.54 -12.99
C PRO A 106 -4.21 0.10 -13.45
N PHE A 107 -4.82 -0.93 -12.85
CA PHE A 107 -4.80 -2.29 -13.43
C PHE A 107 -5.81 -2.44 -14.58
N LYS A 108 -6.67 -1.45 -14.83
CA LYS A 108 -7.36 -1.28 -16.12
C LYS A 108 -6.36 -1.00 -17.24
N ASN A 109 -5.27 -0.27 -16.95
CA ASN A 109 -4.21 0.07 -17.89
C ASN A 109 -2.84 -0.47 -17.41
N ARG A 110 -2.69 -1.81 -17.43
CA ARG A 110 -1.47 -2.52 -16.97
C ARG A 110 -0.20 -2.00 -17.65
N VAL A 111 -0.27 -1.64 -18.94
CA VAL A 111 0.87 -1.09 -19.70
C VAL A 111 1.24 0.30 -19.22
N GLY A 112 0.27 1.17 -18.93
CA GLY A 112 0.50 2.48 -18.33
C GLY A 112 1.22 2.38 -16.98
N LEU A 113 0.76 1.46 -16.12
CA LEU A 113 1.38 1.20 -14.82
C LEU A 113 2.86 0.80 -14.93
N ILE A 114 3.19 -0.07 -15.88
CA ILE A 114 4.58 -0.50 -16.11
C ILE A 114 5.44 0.63 -16.67
N ARG A 115 4.93 1.40 -17.63
CA ARG A 115 5.65 2.57 -18.17
C ARG A 115 5.95 3.57 -17.09
N TYR A 116 5.01 3.81 -16.17
CA TYR A 116 5.23 4.68 -15.03
C TYR A 116 6.37 4.16 -14.15
N PHE A 117 6.31 2.91 -13.69
CA PHE A 117 7.36 2.36 -12.82
C PHE A 117 8.73 2.44 -13.47
N HIS A 118 8.83 2.16 -14.77
CA HIS A 118 10.08 2.32 -15.51
C HIS A 118 10.52 3.80 -15.62
N GLY A 119 9.60 4.71 -15.98
CA GLY A 119 9.90 6.15 -16.11
C GLY A 119 10.27 6.81 -14.78
N ALA A 120 9.70 6.36 -13.67
CA ALA A 120 10.05 6.77 -12.31
C ALA A 120 11.39 6.17 -11.83
N GLY A 121 12.05 5.34 -12.66
CA GLY A 121 13.32 4.71 -12.32
C GLY A 121 13.20 3.68 -11.21
N VAL A 122 12.02 3.04 -11.05
CA VAL A 122 11.85 1.92 -10.12
C VAL A 122 12.76 0.79 -10.57
N ARG A 123 13.90 0.69 -9.87
CA ARG A 123 14.82 -0.43 -9.98
C ARG A 123 14.54 -1.32 -8.79
N ILE A 124 14.00 -2.51 -9.04
CA ILE A 124 13.93 -3.55 -8.01
C ILE A 124 15.38 -3.98 -7.80
N LYS A 125 16.02 -3.45 -6.75
CA LYS A 125 17.43 -3.74 -6.46
C LYS A 125 17.54 -5.19 -5.98
N GLU A 126 17.93 -6.11 -6.86
CA GLU A 126 18.23 -7.51 -6.49
C GLU A 126 19.28 -7.57 -5.36
N GLN A 127 20.23 -6.64 -5.37
CA GLN A 127 21.24 -6.54 -4.33
C GLN A 127 20.70 -5.74 -3.14
N ASN A 128 20.39 -6.46 -2.06
CA ASN A 128 20.02 -6.00 -0.70
C ASN A 128 18.53 -5.82 -0.37
N SER A 129 17.59 -6.05 -1.28
CA SER A 129 16.13 -5.89 -0.97
C SER A 129 15.47 -7.09 -0.31
N GLY A 130 16.11 -8.26 -0.26
CA GLY A 130 15.50 -9.48 0.28
C GLY A 130 14.32 -10.03 -0.53
N LEU A 131 13.92 -9.36 -1.62
CA LEU A 131 12.80 -9.73 -2.48
C LEU A 131 13.13 -10.94 -3.37
N THR A 132 12.32 -11.98 -3.26
CA THR A 132 12.34 -13.14 -4.16
C THR A 132 11.28 -13.01 -5.26
N GLU A 133 11.38 -13.82 -6.33
CA GLU A 133 10.32 -13.93 -7.34
C GLU A 133 8.96 -14.28 -6.68
N THR A 134 9.00 -15.16 -5.67
CA THR A 134 7.81 -15.55 -4.90
C THR A 134 7.20 -14.36 -4.17
N ASP A 135 8.01 -13.46 -3.61
CA ASP A 135 7.51 -12.27 -2.91
C ASP A 135 6.84 -11.27 -3.87
N LEU A 136 7.31 -11.17 -5.12
CA LEU A 136 6.64 -10.34 -6.13
C LEU A 136 5.27 -10.91 -6.51
N TRP A 137 5.15 -12.22 -6.66
CA TRP A 137 3.87 -12.89 -6.90
C TRP A 137 2.89 -12.67 -5.74
N ARG A 138 3.38 -12.85 -4.50
CA ARG A 138 2.61 -12.59 -3.28
C ARG A 138 2.16 -11.13 -3.20
N LEU A 139 3.03 -10.18 -3.49
CA LEU A 139 2.71 -8.76 -3.54
C LEU A 139 1.62 -8.43 -4.55
N ILE A 140 1.72 -8.94 -5.78
CA ILE A 140 0.73 -8.60 -6.81
C ILE A 140 -0.63 -9.24 -6.49
N ASN A 141 -0.65 -10.45 -5.92
CA ASN A 141 -1.87 -11.03 -5.39
C ASN A 141 -2.45 -10.20 -4.23
N ALA A 142 -1.60 -9.74 -3.30
CA ALA A 142 -2.00 -8.88 -2.20
C ALA A 142 -2.60 -7.54 -2.67
N VAL A 143 -1.98 -6.89 -3.68
CA VAL A 143 -2.51 -5.66 -4.30
C VAL A 143 -3.90 -5.90 -4.89
N ARG A 144 -4.10 -7.02 -5.60
CA ARG A 144 -5.40 -7.35 -6.20
C ARG A 144 -6.46 -7.65 -5.14
N ALA A 145 -6.11 -8.45 -4.14
CA ALA A 145 -7.00 -8.75 -3.02
C ALA A 145 -7.40 -7.47 -2.28
N ALA A 146 -6.45 -6.55 -2.06
CA ALA A 146 -6.75 -5.27 -1.43
C ALA A 146 -7.63 -4.37 -2.31
N ALA A 147 -7.38 -4.35 -3.62
CA ALA A 147 -8.21 -3.60 -4.55
C ALA A 147 -9.66 -4.10 -4.58
N GLN A 148 -9.85 -5.42 -4.52
CA GLN A 148 -11.19 -6.01 -4.46
C GLN A 148 -11.86 -5.81 -3.10
N ALA A 149 -11.14 -6.11 -2.01
CA ALA A 149 -11.71 -6.16 -0.68
C ALA A 149 -11.90 -4.77 -0.06
N TYR A 150 -10.92 -3.89 -0.24
CA TYR A 150 -10.90 -2.54 0.33
C TYR A 150 -11.20 -1.45 -0.70
N ARG A 151 -11.38 -1.82 -1.98
CA ARG A 151 -11.72 -0.87 -3.06
C ARG A 151 -10.68 0.22 -3.27
N ILE A 152 -9.44 -0.07 -2.91
CA ILE A 152 -8.30 0.83 -3.12
C ILE A 152 -7.86 0.72 -4.59
N PRO A 153 -7.67 1.85 -5.31
CA PRO A 153 -7.08 1.80 -6.62
C PRO A 153 -5.71 1.12 -6.54
N PRO A 154 -5.46 0.05 -7.30
CA PRO A 154 -4.27 -0.75 -7.11
C PRO A 154 -2.93 0.01 -7.18
N ALA A 155 -2.76 1.03 -8.05
CA ALA A 155 -1.51 1.78 -8.07
C ALA A 155 -1.41 2.74 -6.90
N ILE A 156 -2.50 3.21 -6.30
CA ILE A 156 -2.40 3.98 -5.05
C ILE A 156 -1.67 3.14 -4.01
N VAL A 157 -2.13 1.90 -3.77
CA VAL A 157 -1.50 1.04 -2.78
C VAL A 157 -0.11 0.57 -3.21
N MET A 158 0.08 0.23 -4.48
CA MET A 158 1.38 -0.23 -4.99
C MET A 158 2.45 0.88 -4.96
N CYS A 159 2.08 2.11 -5.29
CA CYS A 159 2.96 3.27 -5.25
C CYS A 159 3.27 3.70 -3.81
N LEU A 160 2.28 3.64 -2.92
CA LEU A 160 2.49 3.86 -1.48
C LEU A 160 3.50 2.83 -0.95
N THR A 161 3.26 1.55 -1.19
CA THR A 161 4.17 0.47 -0.75
C THR A 161 5.58 0.61 -1.35
N PHE A 162 5.69 1.00 -2.63
CA PHE A 162 7.00 1.30 -3.22
C PHE A 162 7.72 2.43 -2.51
N ARG A 163 7.01 3.50 -2.13
CA ARG A 163 7.61 4.62 -1.44
C ARG A 163 8.01 4.31 0.00
N GLU A 164 7.16 3.59 0.71
CA GLU A 164 7.39 3.23 2.10
C GLU A 164 8.58 2.27 2.26
N SER A 165 8.70 1.26 1.40
CA SER A 165 9.69 0.18 1.59
C SER A 165 10.49 -0.19 0.35
N SER A 166 10.25 0.42 -0.81
CA SER A 166 10.74 -0.11 -2.11
C SER A 166 10.35 -1.57 -2.32
N PHE A 167 9.16 -1.94 -1.81
CA PHE A 167 8.63 -3.30 -1.75
C PHE A 167 9.40 -4.28 -0.84
N ASP A 168 10.35 -3.83 -0.04
CA ASP A 168 11.11 -4.70 0.87
C ASP A 168 10.22 -5.20 2.04
N PRO A 169 9.87 -6.50 2.09
CA PRO A 169 9.08 -7.05 3.19
C PRO A 169 9.89 -7.10 4.50
N GLU A 170 11.22 -7.01 4.44
CA GLU A 170 12.12 -6.96 5.59
C GLU A 170 12.38 -5.53 6.09
N ALA A 171 11.78 -4.53 5.45
CA ALA A 171 12.00 -3.13 5.78
C ALA A 171 11.66 -2.84 7.25
N SER A 172 12.59 -2.19 7.95
CA SER A 172 12.38 -1.79 9.33
C SER A 172 13.05 -0.45 9.62
N ALA A 173 12.23 0.57 9.90
CA ALA A 173 12.67 1.91 10.23
C ALA A 173 13.19 1.96 11.67
N TRP A 174 14.42 2.46 11.80
CA TRP A 174 15.12 2.61 13.08
C TRP A 174 14.65 3.82 13.90
N THR A 175 14.00 4.81 13.26
CA THR A 175 13.51 6.05 13.89
C THR A 175 12.08 5.92 14.42
N THR A 176 11.19 5.27 13.66
CA THR A 176 9.76 5.17 13.95
C THR A 176 9.32 3.79 14.42
N SER A 177 10.22 2.79 14.38
CA SER A 177 9.90 1.36 14.58
C SER A 177 8.89 0.79 13.58
N ALA A 178 8.68 1.48 12.45
CA ALA A 178 7.87 0.99 11.35
C ALA A 178 8.46 -0.29 10.74
N LYS A 179 7.60 -1.22 10.33
CA LYS A 179 7.97 -2.58 9.92
C LYS A 179 7.22 -3.02 8.67
N GLY A 180 7.88 -3.86 7.89
CA GLY A 180 7.34 -4.54 6.73
C GLY A 180 7.05 -3.61 5.55
N ILE A 181 6.38 -4.16 4.56
CA ILE A 181 6.24 -3.55 3.25
C ILE A 181 5.42 -2.24 3.25
N GLY A 182 4.47 -2.11 4.16
CA GLY A 182 3.66 -0.91 4.38
C GLY A 182 4.23 0.03 5.44
N GLN A 183 5.38 -0.27 6.05
CA GLN A 183 6.00 0.54 7.12
C GLN A 183 5.01 0.90 8.25
N LEU A 184 4.32 -0.10 8.79
CA LEU A 184 3.42 0.11 9.93
C LEU A 184 4.18 0.10 11.25
N THR A 185 3.87 1.07 12.12
CA THR A 185 4.35 1.08 13.51
C THR A 185 3.49 0.15 14.38
N ASN A 186 4.02 -0.35 15.50
CA ASN A 186 3.24 -1.19 16.43
C ASN A 186 1.91 -0.51 16.86
N PRO A 187 1.88 0.79 17.23
CA PRO A 187 0.62 1.48 17.54
C PRO A 187 -0.35 1.55 16.35
N ALA A 188 0.15 1.73 15.13
CA ALA A 188 -0.69 1.75 13.94
C ALA A 188 -1.33 0.38 13.68
N VAL A 189 -0.60 -0.71 13.89
CA VAL A 189 -1.16 -2.08 13.78
C VAL A 189 -2.21 -2.32 14.84
N GLU A 190 -1.93 -2.02 16.11
CA GLU A 190 -2.89 -2.18 17.19
C GLU A 190 -4.16 -1.37 16.96
N GLU A 191 -4.03 -0.12 16.51
CA GLU A 191 -5.20 0.69 16.18
C GLU A 191 -5.97 0.09 15.01
N THR A 192 -5.29 -0.32 13.93
CA THR A 192 -5.92 -0.99 12.78
C THR A 192 -6.71 -2.23 13.20
N ILE A 193 -6.15 -3.06 14.08
CA ILE A 193 -6.84 -4.25 14.63
C ILE A 193 -8.11 -3.83 15.36
N LYS A 194 -8.00 -2.88 16.28
CA LYS A 194 -9.17 -2.35 17.00
C LYS A 194 -10.19 -1.73 16.06
N LEU A 195 -9.78 -1.10 14.96
CA LEU A 195 -10.66 -0.45 14.00
C LEU A 195 -11.51 -1.47 13.24
N TYR A 196 -10.92 -2.52 12.67
CA TYR A 196 -11.75 -3.50 11.95
C TYR A 196 -12.62 -4.33 12.93
N HIS A 197 -12.26 -4.47 14.21
CA HIS A 197 -13.20 -5.03 15.20
C HIS A 197 -14.39 -4.08 15.51
N ARG A 198 -14.17 -2.77 15.46
CA ARG A 198 -15.19 -1.73 15.74
C ARG A 198 -16.07 -1.39 14.53
N HIS A 199 -15.59 -1.63 13.31
CA HIS A 199 -16.26 -1.27 12.06
C HIS A 199 -16.61 -2.53 11.25
N PRO A 200 -17.89 -2.98 11.27
CA PRO A 200 -18.29 -4.25 10.65
C PRO A 200 -18.02 -4.35 9.15
N ASP A 201 -18.13 -3.24 8.42
CA ASP A 201 -17.80 -3.15 7.00
C ASP A 201 -16.30 -3.29 6.76
N LEU A 202 -15.46 -2.63 7.55
CA LEU A 202 -14.01 -2.82 7.50
C LEU A 202 -13.64 -4.27 7.87
N LYS A 203 -14.30 -4.86 8.87
CA LYS A 203 -14.13 -6.29 9.23
C LYS A 203 -14.44 -7.19 8.03
N ALA A 204 -15.56 -6.97 7.37
CA ALA A 204 -15.98 -7.77 6.22
C ALA A 204 -14.98 -7.66 5.07
N SER A 205 -14.50 -6.45 4.78
CA SER A 205 -13.40 -6.23 3.82
C SER A 205 -12.14 -6.97 4.24
N THR A 206 -11.73 -6.91 5.51
CA THR A 206 -10.53 -7.60 5.99
C THR A 206 -10.64 -9.12 5.92
N LEU A 207 -11.82 -9.69 6.18
CA LEU A 207 -12.07 -11.12 6.01
C LEU A 207 -12.06 -11.54 4.53
N LEU A 208 -12.65 -10.73 3.64
CA LEU A 208 -12.59 -10.98 2.20
C LEU A 208 -11.15 -10.94 1.68
N TYR A 209 -10.35 -9.96 2.13
CA TYR A 209 -8.93 -9.88 1.81
C TYR A 209 -8.18 -11.16 2.24
N ALA A 210 -8.39 -11.59 3.48
CA ALA A 210 -7.80 -12.81 4.02
C ALA A 210 -8.20 -14.05 3.18
N GLN A 211 -9.48 -14.17 2.85
CA GLN A 211 -10.02 -15.28 2.05
C GLN A 211 -9.41 -15.33 0.65
N LEU A 212 -9.28 -14.19 -0.04
CA LEU A 212 -8.73 -14.11 -1.40
C LEU A 212 -7.27 -14.56 -1.49
N LEU A 213 -6.53 -14.48 -0.38
CA LEU A 213 -5.11 -14.85 -0.31
C LEU A 213 -4.85 -16.15 0.44
N GLY A 214 -5.86 -16.74 1.09
CA GLY A 214 -5.62 -17.76 2.11
C GLY A 214 -4.76 -17.24 3.27
N ALA A 215 -4.77 -15.94 3.52
CA ALA A 215 -4.00 -15.28 4.56
C ALA A 215 -4.75 -15.31 5.91
N LYS A 216 -4.03 -15.03 7.00
CA LYS A 216 -4.60 -14.87 8.34
C LYS A 216 -4.36 -13.44 8.80
N MET A 217 -5.42 -12.70 9.06
CA MET A 217 -5.34 -11.37 9.66
C MET A 217 -5.29 -11.50 11.18
N PRO A 218 -4.40 -10.78 11.88
CA PRO A 218 -4.17 -10.99 13.30
C PRO A 218 -5.22 -10.29 14.17
N ASP A 219 -5.79 -11.01 15.14
CA ASP A 219 -6.70 -10.46 16.17
C ASP A 219 -5.96 -9.68 17.27
N GLN A 220 -4.63 -9.83 17.36
CA GLN A 220 -3.77 -9.11 18.29
C GLN A 220 -2.41 -8.87 17.63
N LEU A 221 -1.72 -7.81 18.03
CA LEU A 221 -0.36 -7.57 17.55
C LEU A 221 0.54 -8.73 18.01
N GLU A 222 1.22 -9.36 17.08
CA GLU A 222 2.41 -10.16 17.35
C GLU A 222 3.63 -9.24 17.15
N PRO A 223 4.13 -8.60 18.23
CA PRO A 223 5.25 -7.70 18.10
C PRO A 223 6.51 -8.49 17.77
N ALA A 224 7.47 -7.86 17.11
CA ALA A 224 8.80 -8.41 16.84
C ALA A 224 9.84 -7.80 17.81
N PRO A 225 9.79 -8.09 19.12
CA PRO A 225 10.58 -7.39 20.14
C PRO A 225 12.09 -7.55 19.93
N GLU A 226 12.53 -8.67 19.37
CA GLU A 226 13.93 -8.90 19.05
C GLU A 226 14.43 -7.95 17.96
N VAL A 227 13.61 -7.66 16.95
CA VAL A 227 13.94 -6.69 15.90
C VAL A 227 14.04 -5.29 16.49
N ASP A 228 13.14 -4.93 17.41
CA ASP A 228 13.18 -3.66 18.12
C ASP A 228 14.44 -3.54 19.01
N ARG A 229 14.85 -4.62 19.68
CA ARG A 229 16.13 -4.70 20.42
C ARG A 229 17.31 -4.46 19.49
N LEU A 230 17.38 -5.17 18.37
CA LEU A 230 18.48 -5.05 17.41
C LEU A 230 18.56 -3.66 16.78
N ASN A 231 17.43 -3.02 16.48
CA ASN A 231 17.40 -1.64 16.00
C ASN A 231 18.01 -0.66 17.05
N LYS A 232 17.70 -0.84 18.35
CA LYS A 232 18.30 -0.03 19.43
C LYS A 232 19.81 -0.27 19.53
N GLU A 233 20.27 -1.51 19.45
CA GLU A 233 21.70 -1.86 19.46
C GLU A 233 22.45 -1.24 18.28
N ILE A 234 21.94 -1.41 17.06
CA ILE A 234 22.52 -0.84 15.83
C ILE A 234 22.61 0.69 15.96
N ARG A 235 21.56 1.34 16.47
CA ARG A 235 21.57 2.79 16.70
C ARG A 235 22.66 3.19 17.70
N ALA A 236 22.76 2.49 18.83
CA ALA A 236 23.78 2.78 19.83
C ALA A 236 25.21 2.62 19.25
N LEU A 237 25.43 1.59 18.44
CA LEU A 237 26.70 1.38 17.73
C LEU A 237 27.01 2.51 16.73
N LYS A 238 26.02 2.94 15.93
CA LYS A 238 26.17 4.08 15.00
C LYS A 238 26.47 5.38 15.74
N THR A 239 25.76 5.67 16.84
CA THR A 239 26.01 6.87 17.67
C THR A 239 27.41 6.87 18.28
N ARG A 240 27.92 5.70 18.71
CA ARG A 240 29.28 5.55 19.25
C ARG A 240 30.37 5.44 18.18
N LYS A 241 30.00 5.53 16.89
CA LYS A 241 30.91 5.34 15.74
C LYS A 241 31.71 4.03 15.83
N ALA A 242 31.04 2.95 16.23
CA ALA A 242 31.63 1.61 16.26
C ALA A 242 32.11 1.17 14.87
N ALA A 243 33.00 0.18 14.81
CA ALA A 243 33.54 -0.34 13.56
C ALA A 243 32.42 -0.81 12.61
N ALA A 244 32.53 -0.48 11.32
CA ALA A 244 31.53 -0.79 10.30
C ALA A 244 31.22 -2.30 10.23
N ALA A 245 32.21 -3.17 10.45
CA ALA A 245 32.02 -4.62 10.48
C ALA A 245 31.05 -5.07 11.60
N ILE A 246 31.11 -4.45 12.78
CA ILE A 246 30.23 -4.78 13.91
C ILE A 246 28.79 -4.34 13.60
N ILE A 247 28.62 -3.15 13.02
CA ILE A 247 27.32 -2.64 12.60
C ILE A 247 26.72 -3.58 11.55
N LYS A 248 27.52 -3.98 10.55
CA LYS A 248 27.10 -4.89 9.48
C LYS A 248 26.67 -6.25 10.04
N GLN A 249 27.43 -6.83 10.97
CA GLN A 249 27.08 -8.10 11.62
C GLN A 249 25.71 -8.01 12.33
N LYS A 250 25.44 -6.90 13.02
CA LYS A 250 24.14 -6.67 13.67
C LYS A 250 23.00 -6.44 12.67
N GLU A 251 23.25 -5.77 11.55
CA GLU A 251 22.28 -5.63 10.47
C GLU A 251 21.97 -6.97 9.79
N GLU A 252 22.94 -7.89 9.69
CA GLU A 252 22.74 -9.27 9.21
C GLU A 252 21.99 -10.14 10.24
N GLU A 253 22.29 -10.01 11.53
CA GLU A 253 21.51 -10.65 12.62
C GLU A 253 20.05 -10.21 12.54
N LYS A 254 19.79 -8.90 12.40
CA LYS A 254 18.44 -8.36 12.26
C LYS A 254 17.71 -8.94 11.05
N ARG A 255 18.35 -8.99 9.89
CA ARG A 255 17.75 -9.55 8.67
C ARG A 255 17.38 -11.02 8.84
N ARG A 256 18.24 -11.83 9.47
CA ARG A 256 17.92 -13.24 9.77
C ARG A 256 16.70 -13.40 10.67
N VAL A 257 16.60 -12.57 11.71
CA VAL A 257 15.43 -12.57 12.61
C VAL A 257 14.17 -12.20 11.83
N ILE A 258 14.21 -11.14 11.01
CA ILE A 258 13.06 -10.73 10.18
C ILE A 258 12.66 -11.83 9.19
N ALA A 259 13.63 -12.44 8.51
CA ALA A 259 13.39 -13.52 7.56
C ALA A 259 12.71 -14.74 8.21
N SER A 260 12.92 -14.99 9.50
CA SER A 260 12.23 -16.07 10.22
C SER A 260 10.72 -15.82 10.39
N TYR A 261 10.28 -14.56 10.31
CA TYR A 261 8.88 -14.17 10.46
C TYR A 261 8.13 -13.96 9.14
N LYS A 262 8.83 -13.82 8.01
CA LYS A 262 8.24 -13.38 6.73
C LYS A 262 7.13 -14.30 6.20
N ASP A 263 7.19 -15.59 6.56
CA ASP A 263 6.26 -16.62 6.12
C ASP A 263 5.28 -17.03 7.22
N GLN A 264 5.24 -16.32 8.36
CA GLN A 264 4.33 -16.59 9.48
C GLN A 264 3.04 -15.77 9.34
N PRO A 265 1.89 -16.38 8.96
CA PRO A 265 0.64 -15.64 8.78
C PRO A 265 0.18 -15.00 10.09
N GLY A 266 -0.22 -13.73 10.05
CA GLY A 266 -0.59 -12.94 11.23
C GLY A 266 0.56 -12.10 11.80
N HIS A 267 1.81 -12.36 11.42
CA HIS A 267 2.94 -11.58 11.91
C HIS A 267 3.15 -10.27 11.12
N ILE A 268 3.64 -9.21 11.77
CA ILE A 268 3.83 -7.89 11.15
C ILE A 268 4.86 -7.86 10.00
N PHE A 269 5.77 -8.84 9.93
CA PHE A 269 6.72 -8.99 8.82
C PHE A 269 6.23 -9.92 7.71
N ASN A 270 5.10 -10.61 7.90
CA ASN A 270 4.50 -11.36 6.82
C ASN A 270 3.90 -10.40 5.79
N LEU A 271 4.21 -10.65 4.51
CA LEU A 271 3.88 -9.74 3.41
C LEU A 271 2.38 -9.49 3.33
N GLU A 272 1.57 -10.55 3.25
CA GLU A 272 0.11 -10.43 3.13
C GLU A 272 -0.49 -9.77 4.36
N THR A 273 -0.01 -10.13 5.55
CA THR A 273 -0.50 -9.54 6.80
C THR A 273 -0.21 -8.05 6.87
N ASN A 274 1.04 -7.64 6.64
CA ASN A 274 1.46 -6.25 6.70
C ASN A 274 0.75 -5.40 5.63
N PHE A 275 0.70 -5.92 4.40
CA PHE A 275 0.03 -5.27 3.29
C PHE A 275 -1.49 -5.13 3.54
N GLY A 276 -2.12 -6.19 4.07
CA GLY A 276 -3.53 -6.20 4.45
C GLY A 276 -3.85 -5.18 5.53
N LEU A 277 -3.02 -5.08 6.57
CA LEU A 277 -3.18 -4.09 7.64
C LEU A 277 -3.00 -2.66 7.11
N ALA A 278 -2.00 -2.42 6.26
CA ALA A 278 -1.76 -1.10 5.68
C ALA A 278 -2.93 -0.67 4.80
N SER A 279 -3.44 -1.59 3.99
CA SER A 279 -4.61 -1.40 3.14
C SER A 279 -5.88 -1.14 3.96
N ALA A 280 -6.11 -1.92 5.02
CA ALA A 280 -7.24 -1.73 5.92
C ALA A 280 -7.21 -0.35 6.58
N TYR A 281 -6.04 0.07 7.08
CA TYR A 281 -5.89 1.38 7.69
C TYR A 281 -6.10 2.52 6.68
N LEU A 282 -5.54 2.42 5.48
CA LEU A 282 -5.73 3.41 4.42
C LEU A 282 -7.20 3.52 4.00
N ALA A 283 -7.89 2.38 3.84
CA ALA A 283 -9.32 2.35 3.53
C ALA A 283 -10.17 2.96 4.66
N TYR A 284 -9.80 2.70 5.91
CA TYR A 284 -10.45 3.33 7.06
C TYR A 284 -10.33 4.86 7.01
N LEU A 285 -9.13 5.37 6.75
CA LEU A 285 -8.89 6.82 6.59
C LEU A 285 -9.76 7.38 5.47
N ARG A 286 -9.78 6.73 4.31
CA ARG A 286 -10.54 7.18 3.13
C ARG A 286 -12.06 7.22 3.38
N TYR A 287 -12.63 6.16 3.93
CA TYR A 287 -14.08 5.97 3.95
C TYR A 287 -14.75 6.40 5.25
N HIS A 288 -14.05 6.31 6.39
CA HIS A 288 -14.64 6.65 7.69
C HIS A 288 -14.21 8.01 8.21
N ARG A 289 -12.97 8.44 7.92
CA ARG A 289 -12.40 9.65 8.52
C ARG A 289 -12.36 10.86 7.59
N LEU A 290 -12.28 10.62 6.28
CA LEU A 290 -12.17 11.66 5.25
C LEU A 290 -13.36 11.58 4.27
N LYS A 291 -14.53 11.23 4.77
CA LYS A 291 -15.76 11.03 3.96
C LYS A 291 -16.25 12.32 3.31
N GLU A 292 -15.90 13.47 3.87
CA GLU A 292 -16.21 14.79 3.33
C GLU A 292 -15.37 15.14 2.10
N VAL A 293 -14.26 14.45 1.85
CA VAL A 293 -13.42 14.69 0.68
C VAL A 293 -14.05 14.04 -0.55
N SER A 294 -14.53 14.88 -1.46
CA SER A 294 -15.08 14.46 -2.75
C SER A 294 -13.97 14.24 -3.77
N GLY A 295 -14.27 13.45 -4.81
CA GLY A 295 -13.30 13.00 -5.81
C GLY A 295 -12.49 11.80 -5.32
N GLU A 296 -12.42 10.76 -6.15
CA GLU A 296 -11.77 9.50 -5.77
C GLU A 296 -10.26 9.69 -5.55
N THR A 297 -9.56 10.22 -6.56
CA THR A 297 -8.11 10.50 -6.50
C THR A 297 -7.77 11.41 -5.32
N ARG A 298 -8.50 12.52 -5.17
CA ARG A 298 -8.26 13.49 -4.09
C ARG A 298 -8.42 12.82 -2.72
N GLY A 299 -9.51 12.07 -2.51
CA GLY A 299 -9.75 11.37 -1.25
C GLY A 299 -8.65 10.37 -0.89
N TRP A 300 -8.12 9.61 -1.86
CA TRP A 300 -7.01 8.69 -1.61
C TRP A 300 -5.70 9.40 -1.30
N LEU A 301 -5.39 10.50 -2.00
CA LEU A 301 -4.19 11.30 -1.73
C LEU A 301 -4.26 11.99 -0.36
N THR A 302 -5.45 12.45 0.07
CA THR A 302 -5.64 12.95 1.44
C THR A 302 -5.50 11.83 2.47
N ALA A 303 -5.98 10.62 2.16
CA ALA A 303 -5.78 9.45 3.02
C ALA A 303 -4.29 9.08 3.15
N ILE A 304 -3.49 9.23 2.09
CA ILE A 304 -2.02 9.07 2.13
C ILE A 304 -1.37 10.13 3.01
N ALA A 305 -1.78 11.40 2.89
CA ALA A 305 -1.30 12.45 3.78
C ALA A 305 -1.60 12.10 5.26
N ALA A 306 -2.81 11.58 5.54
CA ALA A 306 -3.19 11.12 6.87
C ALA A 306 -2.44 9.87 7.32
N TYR A 307 -2.10 8.96 6.41
CA TYR A 307 -1.32 7.75 6.69
C TYR A 307 0.09 8.12 7.15
N ASN A 308 0.72 9.06 6.45
CA ASN A 308 2.12 9.45 6.68
C ASN A 308 2.28 10.46 7.84
N GLN A 309 1.44 11.49 7.91
CA GLN A 309 1.58 12.57 8.91
C GLN A 309 0.53 12.55 10.02
N GLY A 310 -0.48 11.68 9.91
CA GLY A 310 -1.58 11.57 10.86
C GLY A 310 -2.84 12.33 10.41
N LEU A 311 -3.99 11.81 10.84
CA LEU A 311 -5.31 12.35 10.44
C LEU A 311 -5.52 13.82 10.85
N GLY A 312 -4.95 14.26 11.98
CA GLY A 312 -5.09 15.65 12.43
C GLY A 312 -4.56 16.64 11.40
N ILE A 313 -3.41 16.34 10.80
CA ILE A 313 -2.76 17.17 9.79
C ILE A 313 -3.54 17.16 8.48
N ALA A 314 -4.05 16.00 8.08
CA ALA A 314 -4.92 15.91 6.91
C ALA A 314 -6.22 16.73 7.09
N ASN A 315 -6.79 16.72 8.29
CA ASN A 315 -7.96 17.54 8.61
C ASN A 315 -7.65 19.03 8.65
N GLU A 316 -6.49 19.44 9.16
CA GLU A 316 -6.04 20.83 9.12
C GLU A 316 -5.94 21.32 7.67
N LEU A 317 -5.36 20.52 6.78
CA LEU A 317 -5.33 20.84 5.35
C LEU A 317 -6.73 21.00 4.76
N VAL A 318 -7.64 20.06 5.05
CA VAL A 318 -9.01 20.07 4.49
C VAL A 318 -9.85 21.21 5.05
N ARG A 319 -9.80 21.45 6.35
CA ARG A 319 -10.76 22.30 7.07
C ARG A 319 -10.23 23.67 7.40
N ASP A 320 -8.97 23.76 7.80
CA ASP A 320 -8.39 24.99 8.34
C ASP A 320 -7.67 25.78 7.24
N VAL A 321 -6.99 25.10 6.32
CA VAL A 321 -6.30 25.75 5.19
C VAL A 321 -7.28 26.11 4.07
N PHE A 322 -8.11 25.16 3.65
CA PHE A 322 -9.04 25.38 2.53
C PHE A 322 -10.48 25.65 2.96
N GLY A 323 -10.95 24.95 3.99
CA GLY A 323 -12.38 24.72 4.22
C GLY A 323 -12.92 23.65 3.28
N ALA A 324 -13.75 22.73 3.80
CA ALA A 324 -14.11 21.50 3.08
C ALA A 324 -14.74 21.73 1.69
N GLN A 325 -15.59 22.75 1.52
CA GLN A 325 -16.20 23.07 0.23
C GLN A 325 -15.16 23.50 -0.80
N ASN A 326 -14.27 24.43 -0.42
CA ASN A 326 -13.22 24.93 -1.29
C ASN A 326 -12.20 23.82 -1.59
N TYR A 327 -11.79 23.04 -0.59
CA TYR A 327 -10.92 21.87 -0.78
C TYR A 327 -11.45 20.95 -1.88
N ASN A 328 -12.77 20.75 -1.89
CA ASN A 328 -13.44 19.88 -2.84
C ASN A 328 -13.59 20.46 -4.26
N SER A 329 -13.39 21.76 -4.45
CA SER A 329 -13.36 22.39 -5.78
C SER A 329 -11.95 22.49 -6.37
N GLN A 330 -10.89 22.25 -5.60
CA GLN A 330 -9.50 22.40 -6.07
C GLN A 330 -8.98 21.15 -6.80
N SER A 331 -8.07 21.34 -7.77
CA SER A 331 -7.31 20.22 -8.33
C SER A 331 -6.28 19.68 -7.32
N VAL A 332 -5.75 18.49 -7.57
CA VAL A 332 -4.71 17.88 -6.71
C VAL A 332 -3.45 18.76 -6.67
N GLU A 333 -3.05 19.29 -7.82
CA GLU A 333 -1.88 20.17 -7.98
C GLU A 333 -2.07 21.51 -7.27
N ALA A 334 -3.30 22.02 -7.21
CA ALA A 334 -3.62 23.23 -6.46
C ALA A 334 -3.60 22.99 -4.94
N ILE A 335 -3.99 21.80 -4.48
CA ILE A 335 -4.01 21.46 -3.05
C ILE A 335 -2.60 21.23 -2.52
N PHE A 336 -1.86 20.30 -3.11
CA PHE A 336 -0.61 19.80 -2.56
C PHE A 336 0.60 20.62 -3.04
N THR A 337 0.66 21.87 -2.58
CA THR A 337 1.76 22.81 -2.87
C THR A 337 2.57 23.13 -1.62
N PRO A 338 3.86 23.56 -1.78
CA PRO A 338 4.65 24.06 -0.65
C PRO A 338 3.98 25.22 0.09
N GLN A 339 3.24 26.08 -0.63
CA GLN A 339 2.53 27.20 -0.03
C GLN A 339 1.45 26.71 0.94
N HIS A 340 0.60 25.78 0.53
CA HIS A 340 -0.48 25.28 1.37
C HIS A 340 0.02 24.41 2.52
N ALA A 341 1.04 23.58 2.28
CA ALA A 341 1.66 22.80 3.35
C ALA A 341 2.34 23.71 4.39
N GLY A 342 2.80 24.90 4.00
CA GLY A 342 3.37 25.91 4.88
C GLY A 342 2.42 26.43 5.96
N TYR A 343 1.10 26.28 5.78
CA TYR A 343 0.10 26.65 6.78
C TYR A 343 -0.15 25.56 7.83
N LEU A 344 0.39 24.35 7.64
CA LEU A 344 0.17 23.23 8.56
C LEU A 344 1.02 23.35 9.82
N SER A 345 0.44 22.91 10.94
CA SER A 345 1.03 22.90 12.29
C SER A 345 2.12 21.84 12.52
N ILE A 346 2.92 21.56 11.48
CA ILE A 346 4.06 20.63 11.51
C ILE A 346 5.36 21.30 11.03
N PRO A 347 6.54 20.83 11.46
CA PRO A 347 7.81 21.39 10.99
C PRO A 347 7.98 21.27 9.47
N LYS A 348 8.70 22.23 8.86
CA LYS A 348 8.95 22.29 7.42
C LYS A 348 9.43 20.96 6.81
N ALA A 349 10.33 20.24 7.49
CA ALA A 349 10.80 18.94 7.02
C ALA A 349 9.67 17.90 6.88
N ARG A 350 8.68 17.92 7.79
CA ARG A 350 7.50 17.03 7.70
C ARG A 350 6.49 17.50 6.65
N GLN A 351 6.40 18.82 6.40
CA GLN A 351 5.62 19.36 5.29
C GLN A 351 6.19 18.87 3.94
N GLU A 352 7.51 18.97 3.78
CA GLU A 352 8.24 18.50 2.59
C GLU A 352 8.11 16.97 2.40
N GLU A 353 8.23 16.20 3.49
CA GLU A 353 8.01 14.75 3.49
C GLU A 353 6.59 14.40 3.01
N MET A 354 5.56 15.01 3.61
CA MET A 354 4.16 14.79 3.24
C MET A 354 3.90 15.07 1.77
N LEU A 355 4.36 16.22 1.27
CA LEU A 355 4.20 16.60 -0.14
C LEU A 355 4.98 15.64 -1.05
N GLY A 356 6.18 15.24 -0.64
CA GLY A 356 7.00 14.26 -1.33
C GLY A 356 6.24 12.94 -1.52
N GLU A 357 5.64 12.43 -0.45
CA GLU A 357 4.87 11.19 -0.48
C GLU A 357 3.61 11.30 -1.34
N VAL A 358 2.77 12.31 -1.07
CA VAL A 358 1.50 12.50 -1.80
C VAL A 358 1.75 12.72 -3.29
N LEU A 359 2.65 13.64 -3.65
CA LEU A 359 2.93 13.95 -5.06
C LEU A 359 3.65 12.80 -5.76
N SER A 360 4.46 12.03 -5.05
CA SER A 360 5.05 10.82 -5.62
C SER A 360 3.98 9.79 -5.94
N VAL A 361 3.04 9.52 -5.02
CA VAL A 361 1.94 8.60 -5.29
C VAL A 361 1.01 9.15 -6.36
N TYR A 362 0.74 10.46 -6.38
CA TYR A 362 -0.09 11.06 -7.42
C TYR A 362 0.50 10.87 -8.82
N ARG A 363 1.79 11.19 -9.01
CA ARG A 363 2.50 10.93 -10.27
C ARG A 363 2.44 9.44 -10.61
N CYS A 364 2.59 8.57 -9.61
CA CYS A 364 2.64 7.12 -9.76
C CYS A 364 1.35 6.42 -10.07
N SER A 365 0.24 7.00 -9.62
CA SER A 365 -1.10 6.48 -9.86
C SER A 365 -1.84 7.21 -10.97
N ALA A 366 -1.23 8.22 -11.59
CA ALA A 366 -1.79 8.94 -12.72
C ALA A 366 -1.98 7.98 -13.92
N PRO A 367 -3.14 8.02 -14.60
CA PRO A 367 -3.53 7.06 -15.65
C PRO A 367 -2.72 7.12 -16.94
#